data_AF-A0A6N2ZKI9-F1
#
_entry.id   AF-A0A6N2ZKI9-F1
#
_cell.length_a   1.000
_cell.length_b   1.000
_cell.length_c   1.000
_cell.angle_alpha   90.00
_cell.angle_beta   90.00
_cell.angle_gamma   90.00
#
_symmetry.space_group_name_H-M   'P 1'
#
loop_
_entity.id
_entity.type
_entity.pdbx_description
1 polymer ?
#
loop_
_entity_poly.entity_id
_entity_poly.type
_entity_poly.pdbx_seq_one_letter_code
_entity_poly.pdbx_strand_id
1 'polypeptide(L)'
;MFRQMNASTGCDKRVEAFFDLWGSGIRAAAETAAGEKEEVPYRPGSLNLYNMNNEKNMEGNQMAAITAGMVKELREMTGAGMMDCKKALAATDGDMEKAVEFLREKGLAAASKKAGRIAAEGLVKTLVSEDGKSAAIVEVNSETDFVAKNAQFQGYVADVAAQVLASSAQDMDAFMAEAWAKDASLTVAQELSSQIAVIGENMNIRRFEKITTDGVVIDYIHGGGRIGVLLEVSAEVVNDDVKEALKNIAMQIAALTPKYVKRDEIPQEFVEHETEILKVQAKNENPDKPDAIIEKMIVGRLNKELKEFCLLDQAYVKDGDLTVAKYLEQVSKEVGGKIELKKFVRFETGEGLEKKEEDFAAEVAKQMQ
;
A
#
# COMPACT_ATOMS: atom_id res chain seq x y z
N MET A 1 35.27 33.20 -36.15
CA MET A 1 35.99 33.14 -34.86
C MET A 1 34.95 32.76 -33.82
N PHE A 2 34.75 31.51 -33.38
CA PHE A 2 35.63 30.37 -33.21
C PHE A 2 34.94 29.12 -33.78
N ARG A 3 35.73 28.37 -34.55
CA ARG A 3 35.53 26.96 -34.86
C ARG A 3 36.29 26.19 -33.77
N GLN A 4 35.92 24.93 -33.54
CA GLN A 4 36.61 23.91 -32.71
C GLN A 4 36.19 23.86 -31.24
N MET A 5 35.41 22.83 -30.90
CA MET A 5 35.93 21.72 -30.08
C MET A 5 35.03 20.47 -30.18
N ASN A 6 35.62 19.43 -30.75
CA ASN A 6 35.48 18.00 -30.49
C ASN A 6 34.09 17.34 -30.48
N ALA A 7 33.85 16.64 -31.58
CA ALA A 7 33.13 15.38 -31.61
C ALA A 7 33.86 14.31 -30.78
N SER A 8 33.13 13.53 -29.99
CA SER A 8 33.16 12.05 -29.99
C SER A 8 32.37 11.46 -28.81
N THR A 9 31.14 11.03 -29.04
CA THR A 9 30.60 9.73 -28.58
C THR A 9 29.26 9.54 -29.30
N GLY A 10 29.12 8.42 -30.02
CA GLY A 10 28.01 8.17 -30.93
C GLY A 10 26.64 8.26 -30.23
N CYS A 11 25.82 9.19 -30.72
CA CYS A 11 24.39 9.18 -30.50
C CYS A 11 23.71 8.63 -31.75
N ASP A 12 22.79 7.70 -31.53
CA ASP A 12 22.11 6.85 -32.51
C ASP A 12 21.30 7.70 -33.51
N LYS A 13 21.42 7.41 -34.81
CA LYS A 13 20.71 8.08 -35.93
C LYS A 13 19.17 7.91 -35.89
N ARG A 14 18.62 7.39 -34.80
CA ARG A 14 17.19 7.27 -34.53
C ARG A 14 16.62 8.39 -33.67
N VAL A 15 17.45 9.28 -33.10
CA VAL A 15 16.99 10.39 -32.25
C VAL A 15 16.72 11.68 -33.04
N GLU A 16 17.41 11.92 -34.16
CA GLU A 16 17.15 13.10 -35.01
C GLU A 16 15.86 12.97 -35.84
N ALA A 17 15.40 11.75 -36.15
CA ALA A 17 14.15 11.54 -36.90
C ALA A 17 12.87 11.76 -36.06
N PHE A 18 13.00 11.81 -34.73
CA PHE A 18 11.85 11.97 -33.82
C PHE A 18 11.46 13.44 -33.61
N PHE A 19 12.42 14.38 -33.74
CA PHE A 19 12.16 15.81 -33.59
C PHE A 19 11.54 16.46 -34.84
N ASP A 20 11.80 15.96 -36.04
CA ASP A 20 11.23 16.48 -37.28
C ASP A 20 9.75 16.07 -37.48
N LEU A 21 9.31 14.94 -36.89
CA LEU A 21 7.90 14.51 -36.95
C LEU A 21 6.99 15.24 -35.95
N TRP A 22 7.55 15.81 -34.87
CA TRP A 22 6.76 16.53 -33.87
C TRP A 22 6.62 18.03 -34.17
N GLY A 23 7.57 18.62 -34.90
CA GLY A 23 7.50 20.01 -35.35
C GLY A 23 6.51 20.28 -36.50
N SER A 24 6.20 19.27 -37.30
CA SER A 24 5.30 19.38 -38.47
C SER A 24 3.81 19.29 -38.09
N GLY A 25 3.46 18.66 -36.96
CA GLY A 25 2.07 18.58 -36.46
C GLY A 25 1.53 19.88 -35.85
N ILE A 26 2.40 20.73 -35.31
CA ILE A 26 1.98 21.99 -34.65
C ILE A 26 1.65 23.09 -35.69
N ARG A 27 2.15 23.00 -36.93
CA ARG A 27 1.77 23.92 -38.01
C ARG A 27 0.46 23.57 -38.73
N ALA A 28 -0.03 22.33 -38.62
CA ALA A 28 -1.24 21.91 -39.31
C ALA A 28 -2.55 22.20 -38.53
N ALA A 29 -2.47 22.51 -37.23
CA ALA A 29 -3.65 22.84 -36.40
C ALA A 29 -3.96 24.34 -36.33
N ALA A 30 -3.14 25.20 -36.95
CA ALA A 30 -3.30 26.67 -36.90
C ALA A 30 -3.97 27.27 -38.16
N GLU A 31 -4.25 26.49 -39.21
CA GLU A 31 -4.78 26.99 -40.49
C GLU A 31 -6.24 26.58 -40.80
N THR A 32 -6.97 25.95 -39.88
CA THR A 32 -8.40 25.60 -40.05
C THR A 32 -9.35 26.34 -39.10
N ALA A 33 -9.01 27.57 -38.70
CA ALA A 33 -9.88 28.44 -37.89
C ALA A 33 -10.01 29.87 -38.46
N ALA A 34 -10.00 30.02 -39.78
CA ALA A 34 -10.32 31.27 -40.46
C ALA A 34 -11.55 31.08 -41.38
N GLY A 35 -12.73 31.01 -40.77
CA GLY A 35 -14.03 31.09 -41.42
C GLY A 35 -14.72 32.41 -41.05
N GLU A 36 -15.40 33.00 -42.02
CA GLU A 36 -15.79 34.41 -42.15
C GLU A 36 -16.63 35.00 -40.99
N LYS A 37 -16.33 36.26 -40.64
CA LYS A 37 -17.17 37.08 -39.77
C LYS A 37 -18.31 37.68 -40.61
N GLU A 38 -19.54 37.30 -40.32
CA GLU A 38 -20.73 38.01 -40.80
C GLU A 38 -21.14 39.06 -39.75
N GLU A 39 -21.12 40.34 -40.13
CA GLU A 39 -21.56 41.46 -39.30
C GLU A 39 -23.09 41.49 -39.19
N VAL A 40 -23.62 41.37 -37.97
CA VAL A 40 -25.04 41.60 -37.70
C VAL A 40 -25.25 43.07 -37.29
N PRO A 41 -26.07 43.87 -37.98
CA PRO A 41 -26.21 45.28 -37.68
C PRO A 41 -27.03 45.54 -36.41
N TYR A 42 -26.48 46.39 -35.54
CA TYR A 42 -27.12 46.93 -34.34
C TYR A 42 -28.40 47.72 -34.68
N ARG A 43 -29.52 47.39 -34.04
CA ARG A 43 -30.76 48.20 -34.07
C ARG A 43 -31.01 48.84 -32.70
N PRO A 44 -31.01 50.18 -32.59
CA PRO A 44 -31.33 50.84 -31.34
C PRO A 44 -32.85 50.97 -31.14
N GLY A 45 -33.31 50.63 -29.94
CA GLY A 45 -34.56 51.17 -29.38
C GLY A 45 -35.72 50.20 -29.21
N SER A 46 -35.85 49.67 -27.99
CA SER A 46 -37.14 49.63 -27.30
C SER A 46 -36.90 49.59 -25.79
N LEU A 47 -36.96 50.76 -25.16
CA LEU A 47 -37.27 50.87 -23.74
C LEU A 47 -38.66 50.26 -23.51
N ASN A 48 -38.77 49.34 -22.55
CA ASN A 48 -39.94 49.26 -21.67
C ASN A 48 -39.54 48.45 -20.42
N LEU A 49 -39.33 49.15 -19.30
CA LEU A 49 -40.26 49.15 -18.17
C LEU A 49 -40.70 47.74 -17.77
N TYR A 50 -40.02 47.16 -16.77
CA TYR A 50 -40.63 46.42 -15.67
C TYR A 50 -39.57 46.17 -14.57
N ASN A 51 -39.12 47.25 -13.94
CA ASN A 51 -38.37 47.21 -12.67
C ASN A 51 -39.05 48.16 -11.69
N MET A 52 -40.16 47.72 -11.12
CA MET A 52 -40.71 48.27 -9.87
C MET A 52 -41.39 47.12 -9.15
N ASN A 53 -40.65 46.44 -8.28
CA ASN A 53 -41.12 45.81 -7.03
C ASN A 53 -39.99 44.97 -6.40
N ASN A 54 -38.83 45.58 -6.14
CA ASN A 54 -37.76 44.91 -5.40
C ASN A 54 -37.14 45.84 -4.36
N GLU A 55 -37.92 46.20 -3.34
CA GLU A 55 -37.42 46.98 -2.19
C GLU A 55 -37.88 46.45 -0.83
N LYS A 56 -38.42 45.22 -0.73
CA LYS A 56 -38.82 44.66 0.58
C LYS A 56 -38.43 43.21 0.80
N ASN A 57 -37.22 42.82 0.40
CA ASN A 57 -36.57 41.58 0.82
C ASN A 57 -35.04 41.75 0.90
N MET A 58 -34.58 42.82 1.54
CA MET A 58 -33.16 43.01 1.92
C MET A 58 -33.01 42.99 3.45
N GLU A 59 -33.57 41.97 4.08
CA GLU A 59 -33.20 41.59 5.44
C GLU A 59 -33.04 40.07 5.47
N GLY A 60 -31.79 39.61 5.58
CA GLY A 60 -31.46 38.23 5.94
C GLY A 60 -31.02 37.29 4.82
N ASN A 61 -29.99 37.63 4.04
CA ASN A 61 -29.00 36.62 3.62
C ASN A 61 -27.69 37.30 3.19
N GLN A 62 -26.84 37.63 4.16
CA GLN A 62 -25.46 38.02 3.86
C GLN A 62 -24.66 36.74 3.61
N MET A 63 -24.76 36.18 2.40
CA MET A 63 -23.84 35.14 1.94
C MET A 63 -22.42 35.73 2.06
N ALA A 64 -21.62 35.24 3.02
CA ALA A 64 -20.21 35.58 3.06
C ALA A 64 -19.62 35.30 1.67
N ALA A 65 -18.99 36.30 1.05
CA ALA A 65 -18.43 36.13 -0.27
C ALA A 65 -17.26 35.13 -0.19
N ILE A 66 -17.52 33.87 -0.51
CA ILE A 66 -16.51 32.81 -0.51
C ILE A 66 -15.43 33.17 -1.52
N THR A 67 -14.26 33.56 -1.02
CA THR A 67 -13.15 33.97 -1.88
C THR A 67 -12.38 32.75 -2.37
N ALA A 68 -11.70 32.88 -3.52
CA ALA A 68 -10.78 31.84 -3.99
C ALA A 68 -9.63 31.58 -2.99
N GLY A 69 -9.26 32.59 -2.20
CA GLY A 69 -8.28 32.46 -1.12
C GLY A 69 -8.75 31.51 -0.02
N MET A 70 -9.99 31.66 0.46
CA MET A 70 -10.56 30.77 1.48
C MET A 70 -10.65 29.32 0.99
N VAL A 71 -11.04 29.10 -0.27
CA VAL A 71 -11.10 27.75 -0.85
C VAL A 71 -9.69 27.13 -0.92
N LYS A 72 -8.68 27.92 -1.31
CA LYS A 72 -7.29 27.47 -1.34
C LYS A 72 -6.78 27.13 0.05
N GLU A 73 -7.03 27.98 1.04
CA GLU A 73 -6.63 27.77 2.44
C GLU A 73 -7.27 26.49 3.00
N LEU A 74 -8.57 26.31 2.82
CA LEU A 74 -9.26 25.10 3.29
C LEU A 74 -8.70 23.83 2.63
N ARG A 75 -8.37 23.91 1.33
CA ARG A 75 -7.73 22.80 0.60
C ARG A 75 -6.34 22.49 1.12
N GLU A 76 -5.53 23.51 1.43
CA GLU A 76 -4.19 23.32 1.99
C GLU A 76 -4.24 22.71 3.38
N MET A 77 -5.24 23.08 4.20
CA MET A 77 -5.44 22.54 5.55
C MET A 77 -5.95 21.09 5.53
N THR A 78 -6.88 20.76 4.63
CA THR A 78 -7.62 19.48 4.67
C THR A 78 -7.20 18.46 3.63
N GLY A 79 -6.47 18.90 2.59
CA GLY A 79 -6.16 18.08 1.42
C GLY A 79 -7.36 17.77 0.51
N ALA A 80 -8.57 18.21 0.86
CA ALA A 80 -9.78 17.86 0.12
C ALA A 80 -9.82 18.45 -1.30
N GLY A 81 -10.65 17.86 -2.16
CA GLY A 81 -10.86 18.33 -3.53
C GLY A 81 -11.32 19.79 -3.58
N MET A 82 -10.84 20.55 -4.57
CA MET A 82 -11.13 22.00 -4.72
C MET A 82 -12.63 22.31 -4.66
N MET A 83 -13.45 21.49 -5.34
CA MET A 83 -14.89 21.67 -5.35
C MET A 83 -15.57 21.26 -4.05
N ASP A 84 -15.01 20.31 -3.31
CA ASP A 84 -15.54 19.93 -2.00
C ASP A 84 -15.24 21.02 -0.97
N CYS A 85 -14.05 21.63 -1.01
CA CYS A 85 -13.72 22.80 -0.19
C CYS A 85 -14.68 23.97 -0.46
N LYS A 86 -14.93 24.28 -1.73
CA LYS A 86 -15.88 25.34 -2.12
C LYS A 86 -17.30 25.03 -1.63
N LYS A 87 -17.76 23.78 -1.75
CA LYS A 87 -19.09 23.35 -1.28
C LYS A 87 -19.19 23.39 0.24
N ALA A 88 -18.14 23.00 0.95
CA ALA A 88 -18.08 23.06 2.42
C ALA A 88 -18.22 24.50 2.89
N LEU A 89 -17.40 25.42 2.35
CA LEU A 89 -17.49 26.85 2.67
C LEU A 89 -18.85 27.45 2.31
N ALA A 90 -19.50 26.97 1.25
CA ALA A 90 -20.85 27.41 0.89
C ALA A 90 -21.93 26.87 1.82
N ALA A 91 -21.76 25.66 2.36
CA ALA A 91 -22.68 25.07 3.31
C ALA A 91 -22.52 25.64 4.73
N THR A 92 -21.39 26.29 5.02
CA THR A 92 -21.04 26.80 6.35
C THR A 92 -20.91 28.32 6.39
N ASP A 93 -21.46 29.02 5.39
CA ASP A 93 -21.42 30.49 5.30
C ASP A 93 -20.01 31.09 5.42
N GLY A 94 -19.00 30.39 4.88
CA GLY A 94 -17.61 30.79 4.91
C GLY A 94 -16.87 30.54 6.24
N ASP A 95 -17.52 29.90 7.22
CA ASP A 95 -16.94 29.52 8.49
C ASP A 95 -15.94 28.35 8.28
N MET A 96 -14.65 28.62 8.50
CA MET A 96 -13.57 27.66 8.25
C MET A 96 -13.62 26.45 9.18
N GLU A 97 -13.88 26.64 10.47
CA GLU A 97 -13.93 25.54 11.44
C GLU A 97 -15.09 24.60 11.11
N LYS A 98 -16.27 25.17 10.84
CA LYS A 98 -17.42 24.36 10.40
C LYS A 98 -17.18 23.72 9.04
N ALA A 99 -16.47 24.37 8.12
CA ALA A 99 -16.16 23.78 6.81
C ALA A 99 -15.25 22.55 6.94
N VAL A 100 -14.30 22.57 7.88
CA VAL A 100 -13.47 21.41 8.22
C VAL A 100 -14.34 20.28 8.79
N GLU A 101 -15.24 20.58 9.72
CA GLU A 101 -16.15 19.57 10.28
C GLU A 101 -17.07 18.97 9.21
N PHE A 102 -17.61 19.81 8.33
CA PHE A 102 -18.43 19.38 7.19
C PHE A 102 -17.67 18.43 6.24
N LEU A 103 -16.39 18.73 5.95
CA LEU A 103 -15.55 17.86 5.13
C LEU A 103 -15.28 16.53 5.82
N ARG A 104 -15.12 16.52 7.14
CA ARG A 104 -14.94 15.29 7.93
C ARG A 104 -16.17 14.39 7.87
N GLU A 105 -17.37 14.95 8.07
CA GLU A 105 -18.63 14.20 7.94
C GLU A 105 -18.80 13.62 6.53
N LYS A 106 -18.45 14.41 5.51
CA LYS A 106 -18.43 13.95 4.12
C LYS A 106 -17.41 12.82 3.89
N GLY A 107 -16.25 12.88 4.54
CA GLY A 107 -15.22 11.86 4.45
C GLY A 107 -15.70 10.51 5.00
N LEU A 108 -16.36 10.52 6.16
CA LEU A 108 -17.01 9.33 6.73
C LEU A 108 -18.04 8.73 5.75
N ALA A 109 -18.91 9.56 5.18
CA ALA A 109 -19.89 9.10 4.21
C ALA A 109 -19.25 8.57 2.91
N ALA A 110 -18.15 9.18 2.47
CA ALA A 110 -17.40 8.75 1.29
C ALA A 110 -16.69 7.41 1.53
N ALA A 111 -16.18 7.19 2.74
CA ALA A 111 -15.58 5.92 3.15
C ALA A 111 -16.62 4.80 3.21
N SER A 112 -17.76 5.03 3.86
CA SER A 112 -18.85 4.03 3.93
C SER A 112 -19.35 3.61 2.55
N LYS A 113 -19.41 4.55 1.57
CA LYS A 113 -19.81 4.24 0.19
C LYS A 113 -18.79 3.42 -0.58
N LYS A 114 -17.51 3.44 -0.19
CA LYS A 114 -16.42 2.72 -0.86
C LYS A 114 -16.02 1.43 -0.16
N ALA A 115 -16.42 1.23 1.11
CA ALA A 115 -16.03 0.09 1.93
C ALA A 115 -16.31 -1.29 1.29
N GLY A 116 -17.33 -1.41 0.43
CA GLY A 116 -17.64 -2.65 -0.29
C GLY A 116 -16.75 -2.95 -1.51
N ARG A 117 -15.82 -2.05 -1.88
CA ARG A 117 -14.92 -2.24 -3.00
C ARG A 117 -13.68 -3.02 -2.57
N ILE A 118 -13.19 -3.89 -3.44
CA ILE A 118 -12.01 -4.72 -3.15
C ILE A 118 -10.76 -3.85 -3.17
N ALA A 119 -10.06 -3.79 -2.04
CA ALA A 119 -8.75 -3.14 -1.90
C ALA A 119 -7.67 -4.22 -1.73
N ALA A 120 -7.18 -4.78 -2.84
CA ALA A 120 -6.19 -5.88 -2.85
C ALA A 120 -4.76 -5.43 -3.23
N GLU A 121 -4.57 -4.15 -3.55
CA GLU A 121 -3.26 -3.53 -3.72
C GLU A 121 -2.88 -2.75 -2.45
N GLY A 122 -1.76 -2.03 -2.45
CA GLY A 122 -1.30 -1.23 -1.32
C GLY A 122 0.15 -1.47 -0.94
N LEU A 123 0.47 -1.31 0.34
CA LEU A 123 1.83 -1.42 0.86
C LEU A 123 1.89 -2.12 2.22
N VAL A 124 2.92 -2.92 2.39
CA VAL A 124 3.47 -3.34 3.66
C VAL A 124 4.60 -2.39 4.05
N LYS A 125 4.59 -1.94 5.30
CA LYS A 125 5.64 -1.10 5.88
C LYS A 125 6.12 -1.68 7.20
N THR A 126 7.43 -1.68 7.39
CA THR A 126 8.10 -2.03 8.64
C THR A 126 8.72 -0.78 9.26
N LEU A 127 8.82 -0.77 10.58
CA LEU A 127 9.59 0.21 11.34
C LEU A 127 10.21 -0.49 12.56
N VAL A 128 11.53 -0.38 12.70
CA VAL A 128 12.29 -0.93 13.83
C VAL A 128 12.79 0.24 14.69
N SER A 129 12.70 0.11 16.02
CA SER A 129 13.23 1.10 16.95
C SER A 129 14.75 1.22 16.85
N GLU A 130 15.30 2.37 17.26
CA GLU A 130 16.75 2.63 17.20
C GLU A 130 17.58 1.61 17.98
N ASP A 131 17.03 1.07 19.07
CA ASP A 131 17.67 0.04 19.89
C ASP A 131 17.49 -1.39 19.34
N GLY A 132 16.72 -1.57 18.27
CA GLY A 132 16.46 -2.86 17.65
C GLY A 132 15.55 -3.81 18.45
N LYS A 133 14.93 -3.34 19.55
CA LYS A 133 14.16 -4.18 20.47
C LYS A 133 12.66 -4.17 20.25
N SER A 134 12.16 -3.20 19.49
CA SER A 134 10.76 -3.12 19.11
C SER A 134 10.63 -2.93 17.61
N ALA A 135 9.63 -3.55 17.01
CA ALA A 135 9.32 -3.38 15.61
C ALA A 135 7.82 -3.46 15.34
N ALA A 136 7.39 -2.70 14.34
CA ALA A 136 6.05 -2.73 13.80
C ALA A 136 6.09 -3.18 12.34
N ILE A 137 5.08 -3.93 11.93
CA ILE A 137 4.77 -4.21 10.53
C ILE A 137 3.28 -3.97 10.32
N VAL A 138 2.93 -3.27 9.24
CA VAL A 138 1.54 -2.97 8.89
C VAL A 138 1.32 -3.20 7.41
N GLU A 139 0.14 -3.73 7.06
CA GLU A 139 -0.39 -3.74 5.69
C GLU A 139 -1.51 -2.72 5.58
N VAL A 140 -1.34 -1.73 4.71
CA VAL A 140 -2.39 -0.77 4.34
C VAL A 140 -2.72 -0.96 2.87
N ASN A 141 -3.99 -1.25 2.59
CA ASN A 141 -4.46 -1.56 1.24
C ASN A 141 -5.10 -0.37 0.53
N SER A 142 -5.09 -0.43 -0.79
CA SER A 142 -5.80 0.45 -1.74
C SER A 142 -6.45 -0.38 -2.85
N GLU A 143 -7.32 0.24 -3.66
CA GLU A 143 -7.93 -0.44 -4.82
C GLU A 143 -6.89 -0.67 -5.91
N THR A 144 -6.02 0.32 -6.17
CA THR A 144 -5.04 0.27 -7.27
C THR A 144 -3.58 0.37 -6.82
N ASP A 145 -2.67 -0.08 -7.68
CA ASP A 145 -1.22 0.03 -7.47
C ASP A 145 -0.71 1.46 -7.72
N PHE A 146 -1.47 2.30 -8.42
CA PHE A 146 -1.17 3.73 -8.60
C PHE A 146 -1.21 4.48 -7.28
N VAL A 147 -2.18 4.16 -6.41
CA VAL A 147 -2.25 4.73 -5.05
C VAL A 147 -1.07 4.26 -4.20
N ALA A 148 -0.64 3.00 -4.31
CA ALA A 148 0.54 2.52 -3.59
C ALA A 148 1.83 3.30 -3.96
N LYS A 149 1.90 3.86 -5.17
CA LYS A 149 3.03 4.70 -5.63
C LYS A 149 2.89 6.18 -5.28
N ASN A 150 1.73 6.59 -4.77
CA ASN A 150 1.45 7.99 -4.40
C ASN A 150 2.18 8.38 -3.11
N ALA A 151 2.86 9.52 -3.10
CA ALA A 151 3.66 9.99 -1.95
C ALA A 151 2.82 10.27 -0.69
N GLN A 152 1.58 10.75 -0.85
CA GLN A 152 0.66 10.99 0.27
C GLN A 152 0.26 9.65 0.92
N PHE A 153 -0.09 8.65 0.10
CA PHE A 153 -0.40 7.31 0.61
C PHE A 153 0.82 6.71 1.32
N GLN A 154 2.01 6.77 0.71
CA GLN A 154 3.24 6.27 1.34
C GLN A 154 3.57 6.97 2.68
N GLY A 155 3.34 8.29 2.75
CA GLY A 155 3.46 9.06 3.99
C GLY A 155 2.48 8.56 5.06
N TYR A 156 1.21 8.40 4.69
CA TYR A 156 0.18 7.86 5.58
C TYR A 156 0.53 6.46 6.09
N VAL A 157 0.96 5.53 5.23
CA VAL A 157 1.38 4.18 5.67
C VAL A 157 2.57 4.24 6.62
N ALA A 158 3.52 5.16 6.41
CA ALA A 158 4.65 5.36 7.32
C ALA A 158 4.20 5.91 8.68
N ASP A 159 3.25 6.84 8.70
CA ASP A 159 2.68 7.37 9.95
C ASP A 159 1.89 6.29 10.71
N VAL A 160 1.13 5.44 10.02
CA VAL A 160 0.45 4.29 10.63
C VAL A 160 1.47 3.33 11.25
N ALA A 161 2.56 2.99 10.54
CA ALA A 161 3.61 2.13 11.08
C ALA A 161 4.29 2.73 12.34
N ALA A 162 4.51 4.05 12.35
CA ALA A 162 5.02 4.76 13.51
C ALA A 162 4.04 4.71 14.69
N GLN A 163 2.74 4.87 14.43
CA GLN A 163 1.72 4.74 15.47
C GLN A 163 1.63 3.31 16.02
N VAL A 164 1.66 2.27 15.16
CA VAL A 164 1.71 0.87 15.62
C VAL A 164 2.91 0.63 16.54
N LEU A 165 4.09 1.16 16.21
CA LEU A 165 5.28 1.00 17.04
C LEU A 165 5.08 1.63 18.43
N ALA A 166 4.42 2.78 18.52
CA ALA A 166 4.12 3.47 19.78
C ALA A 166 2.89 2.91 20.54
N SER A 167 2.00 2.21 19.84
CA SER A 167 0.72 1.71 20.36
C SER A 167 0.87 0.56 21.35
N SER A 168 -0.12 0.43 22.24
CA SER A 168 -0.31 -0.74 23.12
C SER A 168 -1.49 -1.62 22.70
N ALA A 169 -2.18 -1.28 21.60
CA ALA A 169 -3.31 -2.03 21.08
C ALA A 169 -2.89 -3.48 20.75
N GLN A 170 -3.76 -4.42 21.13
CA GLN A 170 -3.54 -5.85 20.89
C GLN A 170 -4.32 -6.37 19.67
N ASP A 171 -5.26 -5.58 19.17
CA ASP A 171 -6.13 -5.92 18.06
C ASP A 171 -6.48 -4.68 17.23
N MET A 172 -7.12 -4.90 16.09
CA MET A 172 -7.49 -3.84 15.15
C MET A 172 -8.53 -2.88 15.73
N ASP A 173 -9.50 -3.38 16.50
CA ASP A 173 -10.57 -2.54 17.03
C ASP A 173 -10.01 -1.52 18.04
N ALA A 174 -9.13 -1.98 18.94
CA ALA A 174 -8.42 -1.12 19.88
C ALA A 174 -7.52 -0.10 19.15
N PHE A 175 -6.79 -0.54 18.13
CA PHE A 175 -5.91 0.33 17.34
C PHE A 175 -6.69 1.42 16.59
N MET A 176 -7.79 1.05 15.93
CA MET A 176 -8.64 1.97 15.18
C MET A 176 -9.32 3.02 16.05
N ALA A 177 -9.50 2.73 17.34
CA ALA A 177 -10.07 3.63 18.34
C ALA A 177 -9.05 4.59 18.98
N GLU A 178 -7.74 4.38 18.79
CA GLU A 178 -6.72 5.28 19.33
C GLU A 178 -6.81 6.67 18.69
N ALA A 179 -6.42 7.70 19.46
CA ALA A 179 -6.21 9.03 18.91
C ALA A 179 -5.11 8.98 17.83
N TRP A 180 -5.33 9.66 16.71
CA TRP A 180 -4.35 9.72 15.64
C TRP A 180 -3.13 10.52 16.09
N ALA A 181 -1.93 9.95 15.92
CA ALA A 181 -0.71 10.51 16.50
C ALA A 181 -0.35 11.90 15.96
N LYS A 182 -0.76 12.24 14.74
CA LYS A 182 -0.50 13.56 14.13
C LYS A 182 -1.55 14.61 14.46
N ASP A 183 -2.76 14.17 14.83
CA ASP A 183 -3.87 15.03 15.20
C ASP A 183 -4.79 14.29 16.19
N ALA A 184 -4.64 14.60 17.48
CA ALA A 184 -5.38 13.95 18.55
C ALA A 184 -6.89 14.28 18.54
N SER A 185 -7.36 15.18 17.68
CA SER A 185 -8.79 15.44 17.49
C SER A 185 -9.49 14.34 16.67
N LEU A 186 -8.71 13.49 16.00
CA LEU A 186 -9.18 12.36 15.21
C LEU A 186 -8.79 11.04 15.89
N THR A 187 -9.56 9.99 15.64
CA THR A 187 -9.09 8.61 15.82
C THR A 187 -8.39 8.11 14.56
N VAL A 188 -7.65 7.00 14.67
CA VAL A 188 -7.07 6.29 13.52
C VAL A 188 -8.16 5.98 12.46
N ALA A 189 -9.36 5.55 12.88
CA ALA A 189 -10.48 5.30 11.98
C ALA A 189 -10.98 6.55 11.24
N GLN A 190 -11.01 7.69 11.93
CA GLN A 190 -11.43 8.97 11.35
C GLN A 190 -10.37 9.52 10.38
N GLU A 191 -9.09 9.34 10.71
CA GLU A 191 -8.00 9.68 9.79
C GLU A 191 -8.05 8.82 8.53
N LEU A 192 -8.22 7.49 8.65
CA LEU A 192 -8.40 6.60 7.50
C LEU A 192 -9.54 7.08 6.59
N SER A 193 -10.67 7.46 7.20
CA SER A 193 -11.83 7.99 6.46
C SER A 193 -11.51 9.30 5.73
N SER A 194 -10.69 10.16 6.34
CA SER A 194 -10.20 11.40 5.73
C SER A 194 -9.28 11.11 4.54
N GLN A 195 -8.37 10.14 4.67
CA GLN A 195 -7.52 9.70 3.56
C GLN A 195 -8.33 9.11 2.39
N ILE A 196 -9.35 8.29 2.67
CA ILE A 196 -10.28 7.77 1.64
C ILE A 196 -11.02 8.90 0.89
N ALA A 197 -11.37 9.97 1.60
CA ALA A 197 -12.02 11.13 1.01
C ALA A 197 -11.09 11.89 0.06
N VAL A 198 -9.83 12.06 0.44
CA VAL A 198 -8.82 12.79 -0.32
C VAL A 198 -8.31 11.98 -1.51
N ILE A 199 -7.97 10.70 -1.29
CA ILE A 199 -7.43 9.81 -2.33
C ILE A 199 -8.52 9.38 -3.30
N GLY A 200 -9.74 9.16 -2.82
CA GLY A 200 -10.87 8.78 -3.67
C GLY A 200 -10.99 7.29 -3.98
N GLU A 201 -10.18 6.44 -3.34
CA GLU A 201 -10.29 4.97 -3.38
C GLU A 201 -10.66 4.42 -2.00
N ASN A 202 -11.22 3.20 -1.97
CA ASN A 202 -11.29 2.42 -0.75
C ASN A 202 -9.88 2.13 -0.23
N MET A 203 -9.71 2.26 1.07
CA MET A 203 -8.46 1.96 1.77
C MET A 203 -8.78 1.20 3.05
N ASN A 204 -7.84 0.40 3.51
CA ASN A 204 -7.96 -0.30 4.78
C ASN A 204 -6.61 -0.41 5.47
N ILE A 205 -6.56 -0.18 6.79
CA ILE A 205 -5.46 -0.69 7.62
C ILE A 205 -5.81 -2.13 7.93
N ARG A 206 -5.29 -3.06 7.13
CA ARG A 206 -5.82 -4.42 7.10
C ARG A 206 -5.36 -5.27 8.27
N ARG A 207 -4.08 -5.16 8.61
CA ARG A 207 -3.46 -5.90 9.72
C ARG A 207 -2.18 -5.21 10.14
N PHE A 208 -1.86 -5.36 11.42
CA PHE A 208 -0.57 -4.98 11.97
C PHE A 208 -0.07 -6.06 12.92
N GLU A 209 1.23 -6.09 13.13
CA GLU A 209 1.86 -6.86 14.21
C GLU A 209 2.93 -5.97 14.85
N LYS A 210 3.11 -6.14 16.16
CA LYS A 210 4.18 -5.51 16.93
C LYS A 210 4.99 -6.58 17.63
N ILE A 211 6.31 -6.47 17.54
CA ILE A 211 7.27 -7.29 18.27
C ILE A 211 7.96 -6.40 19.29
N THR A 212 8.02 -6.87 20.54
CA THR A 212 8.87 -6.31 21.58
C THR A 212 9.65 -7.47 22.20
N THR A 213 10.97 -7.34 22.26
CA THR A 213 11.86 -8.44 22.63
C THR A 213 13.06 -7.96 23.45
N ASP A 214 13.62 -8.86 24.25
CA ASP A 214 14.92 -8.66 24.88
C ASP A 214 16.09 -8.98 23.93
N GLY A 215 15.79 -9.61 22.78
CA GLY A 215 16.75 -9.88 21.71
C GLY A 215 16.91 -8.71 20.73
N VAL A 216 16.96 -9.03 19.44
CA VAL A 216 17.04 -8.09 18.32
C VAL A 216 15.99 -8.43 17.27
N VAL A 217 15.42 -7.40 16.65
CA VAL A 217 14.54 -7.53 15.49
C VAL A 217 15.22 -6.95 14.25
N ILE A 218 15.18 -7.69 13.15
CA ILE A 218 15.62 -7.24 11.83
C ILE A 218 14.42 -7.22 10.90
N ASP A 219 14.33 -6.21 10.04
CA ASP A 219 13.29 -6.11 9.03
C ASP A 219 13.82 -6.33 7.61
N TYR A 220 12.92 -6.62 6.67
CA TYR A 220 13.20 -6.60 5.23
C TYR A 220 11.94 -6.25 4.46
N ILE A 221 12.07 -5.29 3.54
CA ILE A 221 11.04 -4.91 2.58
C ILE A 221 11.48 -5.35 1.18
N HIS A 222 10.58 -6.01 0.45
CA HIS A 222 10.79 -6.42 -0.93
C HIS A 222 9.76 -5.78 -1.87
N GLY A 223 10.15 -5.59 -3.14
CA GLY A 223 9.24 -5.13 -4.19
C GLY A 223 8.58 -3.77 -3.90
N GLY A 224 9.33 -2.84 -3.30
CA GLY A 224 8.83 -1.49 -3.01
C GLY A 224 7.74 -1.42 -1.94
N GLY A 225 7.61 -2.44 -1.08
CA GLY A 225 6.56 -2.53 -0.07
C GLY A 225 5.53 -3.62 -0.36
N ARG A 226 5.67 -4.39 -1.45
CA ARG A 226 4.78 -5.53 -1.71
C ARG A 226 4.85 -6.59 -0.60
N ILE A 227 6.05 -6.89 -0.11
CA ILE A 227 6.29 -7.87 0.96
C ILE A 227 7.10 -7.20 2.06
N GLY A 228 6.72 -7.44 3.31
CA GLY A 228 7.51 -7.07 4.48
C GLY A 228 7.72 -8.26 5.40
N VAL A 229 8.91 -8.31 6.00
CA VAL A 229 9.31 -9.34 6.95
C VAL A 229 9.88 -8.69 8.20
N LEU A 230 9.48 -9.16 9.37
CA LEU A 230 10.17 -8.96 10.64
C LEU A 230 10.74 -10.30 11.11
N LEU A 231 11.95 -10.29 11.65
CA LEU A 231 12.63 -11.46 12.20
C LEU A 231 13.12 -11.15 13.61
N GLU A 232 12.53 -11.82 14.60
CA GLU A 232 12.92 -11.74 16.01
C GLU A 232 13.98 -12.81 16.33
N VAL A 233 15.06 -12.38 16.96
CA VAL A 233 16.24 -13.21 17.21
C VAL A 233 16.78 -12.96 18.61
N SER A 234 17.11 -14.05 19.31
CA SER A 234 17.98 -13.99 20.49
C SER A 234 19.42 -14.12 20.01
N ALA A 235 20.25 -13.11 20.25
CA ALA A 235 21.66 -13.12 19.87
C ALA A 235 22.52 -12.59 21.02
N GLU A 236 23.57 -13.34 21.39
CA GLU A 236 24.54 -12.92 22.41
C GLU A 236 25.51 -11.85 21.90
N VAL A 237 25.75 -11.85 20.58
CA VAL A 237 26.59 -10.88 19.88
C VAL A 237 25.77 -10.28 18.74
N VAL A 238 25.71 -8.96 18.65
CA VAL A 238 25.04 -8.23 17.57
C VAL A 238 26.07 -7.31 16.90
N ASN A 239 26.63 -7.78 15.80
CA ASN A 239 27.54 -7.03 14.93
C ASN A 239 27.00 -7.01 13.49
N ASP A 240 27.75 -6.43 12.56
CA ASP A 240 27.30 -6.30 11.17
C ASP A 240 27.22 -7.65 10.44
N ASP A 241 28.08 -8.62 10.78
CA ASP A 241 28.02 -9.99 10.22
C ASP A 241 26.71 -10.70 10.62
N VAL A 242 26.31 -10.58 11.89
CA VAL A 242 25.04 -11.12 12.39
C VAL A 242 23.87 -10.42 11.69
N LYS A 243 23.90 -9.08 11.58
CA LYS A 243 22.83 -8.33 10.89
C LYS A 243 22.72 -8.74 9.43
N GLU A 244 23.84 -8.93 8.72
CA GLU A 244 23.83 -9.39 7.34
C GLU A 244 23.26 -10.82 7.23
N ALA A 245 23.67 -11.73 8.11
CA ALA A 245 23.15 -13.09 8.12
C ALA A 245 21.63 -13.12 8.34
N LEU A 246 21.13 -12.34 9.30
CA LEU A 246 19.71 -12.22 9.59
C LEU A 246 18.94 -11.55 8.44
N LYS A 247 19.53 -10.55 7.78
CA LYS A 247 18.95 -9.93 6.59
C LYS A 247 18.80 -10.94 5.45
N ASN A 248 19.82 -11.78 5.22
CA ASN A 248 19.76 -12.83 4.19
C ASN A 248 18.66 -13.86 4.49
N ILE A 249 18.45 -14.19 5.76
CA ILE A 249 17.36 -15.08 6.18
C ILE A 249 16.00 -14.39 5.99
N ALA A 250 15.86 -13.11 6.34
CA ALA A 250 14.64 -12.34 6.09
C ALA A 250 14.28 -12.26 4.59
N MET A 251 15.28 -12.15 3.72
CA MET A 251 15.10 -12.24 2.26
C MET A 251 14.57 -13.62 1.83
N GLN A 252 15.09 -14.70 2.42
CA GLN A 252 14.61 -16.05 2.14
C GLN A 252 13.18 -16.25 2.63
N ILE A 253 12.82 -15.75 3.82
CA ILE A 253 11.43 -15.77 4.31
C ILE A 253 10.49 -15.08 3.32
N ALA A 254 10.89 -13.91 2.79
CA ALA A 254 10.10 -13.20 1.80
C ALA A 254 9.87 -14.04 0.53
N ALA A 255 10.88 -14.78 0.08
CA ALA A 255 10.87 -15.55 -1.17
C ALA A 255 10.20 -16.92 -1.08
N LEU A 256 10.41 -17.65 0.02
CA LEU A 256 9.98 -19.05 0.17
C LEU A 256 8.77 -19.26 1.06
N THR A 257 8.27 -18.20 1.72
CA THR A 257 7.03 -18.21 2.51
C THR A 257 6.94 -19.38 3.50
N PRO A 258 7.96 -19.62 4.35
CA PRO A 258 7.82 -20.59 5.44
C PRO A 258 6.65 -20.19 6.34
N LYS A 259 6.05 -21.18 7.01
CA LYS A 259 4.94 -21.00 7.96
C LYS A 259 5.39 -21.04 9.42
N TYR A 260 6.48 -21.74 9.70
CA TYR A 260 6.98 -21.99 11.05
C TYR A 260 8.50 -21.80 11.10
N VAL A 261 9.06 -21.48 12.27
CA VAL A 261 10.51 -21.42 12.43
C VAL A 261 11.08 -22.84 12.40
N LYS A 262 10.44 -23.76 13.12
CA LYS A 262 10.89 -25.15 13.32
C LYS A 262 9.72 -26.13 13.43
N ARG A 263 10.00 -27.43 13.32
CA ARG A 263 8.98 -28.49 13.34
C ARG A 263 8.14 -28.54 14.61
N ASP A 264 8.75 -28.23 15.75
CA ASP A 264 8.07 -28.31 17.05
C ASP A 264 6.98 -27.25 17.23
N GLU A 265 6.92 -26.26 16.33
CA GLU A 265 5.89 -25.20 16.33
C GLU A 265 4.66 -25.58 15.49
N ILE A 266 4.71 -26.70 14.76
CA ILE A 266 3.61 -27.13 13.91
C ILE A 266 2.51 -27.74 14.78
N PRO A 267 1.25 -27.26 14.67
CA PRO A 267 0.14 -27.88 15.36
C PRO A 267 -0.01 -29.35 14.95
N GLN A 268 -0.21 -30.23 15.91
CA GLN A 268 -0.41 -31.66 15.67
C GLN A 268 -1.60 -31.92 14.72
N GLU A 269 -2.68 -31.14 14.86
CA GLU A 269 -3.85 -31.18 13.97
C GLU A 269 -3.48 -30.90 12.50
N PHE A 270 -2.54 -29.98 12.25
CA PHE A 270 -2.05 -29.69 10.90
C PHE A 270 -1.29 -30.90 10.34
N VAL A 271 -0.39 -31.49 11.13
CA VAL A 271 0.36 -32.69 10.71
C VAL A 271 -0.56 -33.85 10.40
N GLU A 272 -1.58 -34.08 11.24
CA GLU A 272 -2.57 -35.13 11.04
C GLU A 272 -3.40 -34.89 9.78
N HIS A 273 -3.89 -33.67 9.59
CA HIS A 273 -4.65 -33.30 8.41
C HIS A 273 -3.86 -33.49 7.11
N GLU A 274 -2.63 -33.00 7.04
CA GLU A 274 -1.76 -33.19 5.86
C GLU A 274 -1.41 -34.67 5.65
N THR A 275 -1.19 -35.43 6.73
CA THR A 275 -0.95 -36.88 6.65
C THR A 275 -2.15 -37.61 6.05
N GLU A 276 -3.38 -37.25 6.41
CA GLU A 276 -4.60 -37.81 5.83
C GLU A 276 -4.73 -37.49 4.34
N ILE A 277 -4.47 -36.24 3.94
CA ILE A 277 -4.47 -35.83 2.53
C ILE A 277 -3.46 -36.65 1.74
N LEU A 278 -2.22 -36.74 2.23
CA LEU A 278 -1.15 -37.51 1.59
C LEU A 278 -1.47 -39.01 1.52
N LYS A 279 -2.16 -39.55 2.52
CA LYS A 279 -2.61 -40.95 2.53
C LYS A 279 -3.64 -41.22 1.44
N VAL A 280 -4.62 -40.34 1.28
CA VAL A 280 -5.64 -40.45 0.21
C VAL A 280 -4.96 -40.33 -1.16
N GLN A 281 -4.09 -39.35 -1.35
CA GLN A 281 -3.34 -39.18 -2.61
C GLN A 281 -2.48 -40.41 -2.94
N ALA A 282 -1.70 -40.91 -1.98
CA ALA A 282 -0.81 -42.04 -2.20
C ALA A 282 -1.56 -43.32 -2.57
N LYS A 283 -2.73 -43.58 -1.95
CA LYS A 283 -3.61 -44.72 -2.29
C LYS A 283 -4.24 -44.59 -3.67
N ASN A 284 -4.67 -43.38 -4.04
CA ASN A 284 -5.26 -43.14 -5.36
C ASN A 284 -4.21 -43.29 -6.49
N GLU A 285 -2.99 -42.79 -6.27
CA GLU A 285 -1.90 -42.86 -7.26
C GLU A 285 -1.24 -44.24 -7.33
N ASN A 286 -1.31 -45.04 -6.25
CA ASN A 286 -0.60 -46.32 -6.13
C ASN A 286 -1.48 -47.42 -5.50
N PRO A 287 -2.62 -47.76 -6.10
CA PRO A 287 -3.60 -48.68 -5.50
C PRO A 287 -3.05 -50.10 -5.30
N ASP A 288 -2.09 -50.52 -6.12
CA ASP A 288 -1.53 -51.88 -6.10
C ASP A 288 -0.30 -52.03 -5.17
N LYS A 289 0.14 -50.95 -4.50
CA LYS A 289 1.30 -51.01 -3.59
C LYS A 289 0.87 -51.51 -2.20
N PRO A 290 1.70 -52.34 -1.52
CA PRO A 290 1.43 -52.75 -0.14
C PRO A 290 1.36 -51.54 0.82
N ASP A 291 0.50 -51.63 1.84
CA ASP A 291 0.29 -50.54 2.83
C ASP A 291 1.61 -50.06 3.46
N ALA A 292 2.53 -50.97 3.80
CA ALA A 292 3.83 -50.61 4.38
C ALA A 292 4.72 -49.76 3.44
N ILE A 293 4.54 -49.88 2.11
CA ILE A 293 5.22 -49.02 1.13
C ILE A 293 4.53 -47.66 1.05
N ILE A 294 3.20 -47.64 1.08
CA ILE A 294 2.40 -46.41 1.09
C ILE A 294 2.71 -45.58 2.33
N GLU A 295 2.82 -46.19 3.51
CA GLU A 295 3.21 -45.53 4.77
C GLU A 295 4.60 -44.87 4.66
N LYS A 296 5.59 -45.59 4.14
CA LYS A 296 6.93 -45.03 3.90
C LYS A 296 6.90 -43.86 2.90
N MET A 297 6.05 -43.93 1.88
CA MET A 297 5.87 -42.83 0.92
C MET A 297 5.26 -41.59 1.58
N ILE A 298 4.24 -41.77 2.42
CA ILE A 298 3.61 -40.67 3.17
C ILE A 298 4.64 -39.99 4.07
N VAL A 299 5.41 -40.76 4.85
CA VAL A 299 6.48 -40.21 5.70
C VAL A 299 7.50 -39.40 4.88
N GLY A 300 7.87 -39.88 3.69
CA GLY A 300 8.76 -39.16 2.80
C GLY A 300 8.17 -37.85 2.26
N ARG A 301 6.91 -37.86 1.82
CA ARG A 301 6.19 -36.69 1.31
C ARG A 301 5.97 -35.65 2.40
N LEU A 302 5.48 -36.07 3.57
CA LEU A 302 5.32 -35.22 4.73
C LEU A 302 6.64 -34.56 5.11
N ASN A 303 7.73 -35.33 5.20
CA ASN A 303 9.05 -34.75 5.48
C ASN A 303 9.52 -33.73 4.44
N LYS A 304 9.09 -33.85 3.18
CA LYS A 304 9.39 -32.86 2.13
C LYS A 304 8.58 -31.58 2.35
N GLU A 305 7.28 -31.69 2.60
CA GLU A 305 6.41 -30.53 2.89
C GLU A 305 6.85 -29.79 4.15
N LEU A 306 7.21 -30.54 5.20
CA LEU A 306 7.74 -29.97 6.44
C LEU A 306 9.03 -29.15 6.19
N LYS A 307 9.89 -29.56 5.26
CA LYS A 307 11.08 -28.79 4.87
C LYS A 307 10.74 -27.49 4.13
N GLU A 308 9.58 -27.42 3.49
CA GLU A 308 9.11 -26.19 2.84
C GLU A 308 8.46 -25.25 3.85
N PHE A 309 7.73 -25.79 4.85
CA PHE A 309 7.06 -24.99 5.88
C PHE A 309 7.95 -24.53 7.04
N CYS A 310 8.99 -25.27 7.40
CA CYS A 310 9.89 -24.92 8.50
C CYS A 310 11.14 -24.21 7.99
N LEU A 311 11.30 -22.93 8.36
CA LEU A 311 12.44 -22.12 7.95
C LEU A 311 13.80 -22.79 8.24
N LEU A 312 13.99 -23.34 9.43
CA LEU A 312 15.27 -23.94 9.83
C LEU A 312 15.65 -25.20 9.03
N ASP A 313 14.66 -25.87 8.44
CA ASP A 313 14.83 -27.07 7.61
C ASP A 313 15.03 -26.76 6.13
N GLN A 314 14.66 -25.56 5.68
CA GLN A 314 14.82 -25.13 4.30
C GLN A 314 16.30 -25.13 3.92
N ALA A 315 16.58 -25.50 2.67
CA ALA A 315 17.87 -25.23 2.06
C ALA A 315 18.12 -23.71 2.05
N TYR A 316 19.33 -23.30 2.38
CA TYR A 316 19.69 -21.89 2.40
C TYR A 316 19.86 -21.38 0.96
N VAL A 317 19.15 -20.31 0.60
CA VAL A 317 19.05 -19.85 -0.81
C VAL A 317 20.40 -19.45 -1.40
N LYS A 318 21.33 -18.93 -0.59
CA LYS A 318 22.66 -18.55 -1.08
C LYS A 318 23.67 -19.71 -1.11
N ASP A 319 23.40 -20.78 -0.37
CA ASP A 319 24.21 -22.00 -0.35
C ASP A 319 23.31 -23.22 -0.08
N GLY A 320 22.92 -23.91 -1.16
CA GLY A 320 21.98 -25.03 -1.11
C GLY A 320 22.54 -26.29 -0.44
N ASP A 321 23.84 -26.35 -0.15
CA ASP A 321 24.45 -27.46 0.62
C ASP A 321 24.15 -27.32 2.12
N LEU A 322 23.79 -26.12 2.56
CA LEU A 322 23.41 -25.80 3.93
C LEU A 322 21.88 -25.72 4.08
N THR A 323 21.39 -26.06 5.27
CA THR A 323 20.07 -25.61 5.70
C THR A 323 20.22 -24.26 6.40
N VAL A 324 19.12 -23.51 6.57
CA VAL A 324 19.13 -22.26 7.35
C VAL A 324 19.65 -22.50 8.77
N ALA A 325 19.28 -23.63 9.40
CA ALA A 325 19.83 -24.00 10.71
C ALA A 325 21.35 -24.15 10.71
N LYS A 326 21.92 -24.86 9.72
CA LYS A 326 23.37 -25.04 9.61
C LYS A 326 24.10 -23.74 9.32
N TYR A 327 23.51 -22.89 8.48
CA TYR A 327 24.05 -21.56 8.19
C TYR A 327 24.10 -20.70 9.46
N LEU A 328 23.01 -20.67 10.25
CA LEU A 328 22.99 -19.95 11.54
C LEU A 328 23.98 -20.50 12.56
N GLU A 329 24.13 -21.83 12.63
CA GLU A 329 25.12 -22.46 13.50
C GLU A 329 26.54 -22.08 13.10
N GLN A 330 26.84 -22.02 11.80
CA GLN A 330 28.12 -21.58 11.28
C GLN A 330 28.40 -20.12 11.68
N VAL A 331 27.45 -19.20 11.42
CA VAL A 331 27.59 -17.78 11.80
C VAL A 331 27.78 -17.64 13.31
N SER A 332 27.02 -18.38 14.12
CA SER A 332 27.14 -18.38 15.59
C SER A 332 28.56 -18.75 16.06
N LYS A 333 29.17 -19.76 15.41
CA LYS A 333 30.56 -20.18 15.71
C LYS A 333 31.59 -19.12 15.31
N GLU A 334 31.40 -18.51 14.14
CA GLU A 334 32.31 -17.48 13.61
C GLU A 334 32.32 -16.22 14.48
N VAL A 335 31.14 -15.78 14.95
CA VAL A 335 31.02 -14.59 15.81
C VAL A 335 31.24 -14.87 17.30
N GLY A 336 31.35 -16.15 17.69
CA GLY A 336 31.60 -16.56 19.06
C GLY A 336 30.43 -16.31 20.03
N GLY A 337 29.20 -16.40 19.55
CA GLY A 337 28.00 -16.18 20.37
C GLY A 337 26.78 -16.90 19.80
N LYS A 338 25.88 -17.36 20.66
CA LYS A 338 24.67 -18.08 20.23
C LYS A 338 23.70 -17.15 19.51
N ILE A 339 23.21 -17.58 18.34
CA ILE A 339 22.13 -16.94 17.59
C ILE A 339 20.97 -17.93 17.48
N GLU A 340 19.77 -17.50 17.86
CA GLU A 340 18.56 -18.33 17.82
C GLU A 340 17.38 -17.52 17.27
N LEU A 341 16.79 -17.99 16.17
CA LEU A 341 15.56 -17.42 15.64
C LEU A 341 14.39 -17.75 16.56
N LYS A 342 13.57 -16.74 16.89
CA LYS A 342 12.43 -16.88 17.80
C LYS A 342 11.10 -16.85 17.07
N LYS A 343 10.91 -15.85 16.23
CA LYS A 343 9.66 -15.61 15.48
C LYS A 343 9.99 -14.88 14.19
N PHE A 344 9.17 -15.07 13.17
CA PHE A 344 9.09 -14.13 12.07
C PHE A 344 7.64 -13.73 11.82
N VAL A 345 7.46 -12.56 11.21
CA VAL A 345 6.18 -12.10 10.65
C VAL A 345 6.45 -11.77 9.19
N ARG A 346 5.64 -12.31 8.28
CA ARG A 346 5.70 -11.99 6.84
C ARG A 346 4.31 -11.53 6.41
N PHE A 347 4.22 -10.33 5.85
CA PHE A 347 3.02 -9.87 5.14
C PHE A 347 3.33 -9.75 3.65
N GLU A 348 2.40 -10.20 2.83
CA GLU A 348 2.33 -9.86 1.42
C GLU A 348 1.03 -9.09 1.14
N THR A 349 1.16 -7.99 0.40
CA THR A 349 0.04 -7.11 0.05
C THR A 349 -1.04 -7.89 -0.68
N GLY A 350 -2.27 -7.83 -0.18
CA GLY A 350 -3.43 -8.47 -0.78
C GLY A 350 -3.48 -9.99 -0.62
N GLU A 351 -2.58 -10.58 0.17
CA GLU A 351 -2.55 -12.03 0.43
C GLU A 351 -3.91 -12.51 0.95
N GLY A 352 -4.54 -13.45 0.24
CA GLY A 352 -5.85 -13.98 0.62
C GLY A 352 -7.05 -13.09 0.26
N LEU A 353 -6.85 -11.99 -0.46
CA LEU A 353 -7.93 -11.21 -1.06
C LEU A 353 -8.14 -11.63 -2.52
N GLU A 354 -9.39 -11.86 -2.91
CA GLU A 354 -9.73 -12.08 -4.32
C GLU A 354 -9.44 -10.82 -5.11
N LYS A 355 -8.58 -10.91 -6.13
CA LYS A 355 -8.35 -9.81 -7.06
C LYS A 355 -9.45 -9.82 -8.11
N LYS A 356 -10.12 -8.69 -8.28
CA LYS A 356 -11.11 -8.51 -9.35
C LYS A 356 -10.36 -8.46 -10.68
N GLU A 357 -10.60 -9.43 -11.55
CA GLU A 357 -10.12 -9.40 -12.93
C GLU A 357 -11.15 -8.65 -13.79
N GLU A 358 -10.77 -7.48 -14.32
CA GLU A 358 -11.64 -6.66 -15.17
C GLU A 358 -11.26 -6.82 -16.64
N ASP A 359 -12.20 -7.28 -17.46
CA ASP A 359 -12.07 -7.28 -18.92
C ASP A 359 -12.40 -5.89 -19.46
N PHE A 360 -11.35 -5.10 -19.68
CA PHE A 360 -11.46 -3.74 -20.19
C PHE A 360 -12.20 -3.65 -21.54
N ALA A 361 -12.06 -4.66 -22.41
CA ALA A 361 -12.74 -4.68 -23.70
C ALA A 361 -14.25 -4.88 -23.51
N ALA A 362 -14.65 -5.78 -22.61
CA ALA A 362 -16.05 -5.98 -22.27
C ALA A 362 -16.68 -4.76 -21.57
N GLU A 363 -15.91 -4.04 -20.74
CA GLU A 363 -16.40 -2.84 -20.06
C GLU A 363 -16.59 -1.66 -21.02
N VAL A 364 -15.62 -1.42 -21.91
CA VAL A 364 -15.75 -0.41 -22.98
C VAL A 364 -16.95 -0.73 -23.88
N ALA A 365 -17.13 -2.00 -24.26
CA ALA A 365 -18.27 -2.42 -25.08
C ALA A 365 -19.63 -2.15 -24.42
N LYS A 366 -19.73 -2.25 -23.08
CA LYS A 366 -20.96 -1.96 -22.32
C LYS A 366 -21.26 -0.47 -22.20
N GLN A 367 -20.25 0.40 -22.17
CA GLN A 367 -20.46 1.85 -22.09
C GLN A 367 -20.81 2.49 -23.45
N MET A 368 -20.61 1.76 -24.54
CA MET A 368 -20.95 2.20 -25.90
C MET A 368 -22.37 1.79 -26.35
N GLN A 369 -23.13 1.09 -25.49
CA GLN A 369 -24.55 0.74 -25.67
C GLN A 369 -25.42 1.68 -24.85
#